data_AF-A0A661XWA8-F1
#
_entry.id   AF-A0A661XWA8-F1
#
_cell.length_a   1.000
_cell.length_b   1.000
_cell.length_c   1.000
_cell.angle_alpha   90.00
_cell.angle_beta   90.00
_cell.angle_gamma   90.00
#
_symmetry.space_group_name_H-M   'P 1'
#
loop_
_entity.id
_entity.type
_entity.pdbx_description
1 polymer ?
#
loop_
_entity_poly.entity_id
_entity_poly.type
_entity_poly.pdbx_seq_one_letter_code
_entity_poly.pdbx_strand_id
1 'polypeptide(L)'
;RRSQAKPKADLSKSAGVHRYVWNMRHEGAWDKSASRNLKNGPLVAPGEYTFELKVEENVYTQSGKILADPRVTEAGVKRQDIEAQVKLSLKIISLQSSSKRLAAIIDDRMKPIEAKLKKKASEKNQAKYDELEKIYHQLVTPEGIYMRSRLIGQINYLLMMINRADQLPGNDAYERYDELKLSLQNLAAEYNMLK
;
A
#
# COMPACT_ATOMS: atom_id res chain seq x y z
N ARG A 1 -17.82 -6.94 6.93
CA ARG A 1 -16.72 -7.89 6.68
C ARG A 1 -15.91 -7.35 5.50
N ARG A 2 -14.70 -6.80 5.74
CA ARG A 2 -13.87 -6.26 4.65
C ARG A 2 -13.28 -7.43 3.86
N SER A 3 -13.58 -7.49 2.56
CA SER A 3 -13.04 -8.49 1.64
C SER A 3 -11.51 -8.37 1.61
N GLN A 4 -10.81 -9.42 2.02
CA GLN A 4 -9.41 -9.60 1.62
C GLN A 4 -9.40 -9.74 0.11
N ALA A 5 -8.76 -8.80 -0.59
CA ALA A 5 -8.63 -8.83 -2.04
C ALA A 5 -7.89 -10.11 -2.44
N LYS A 6 -8.49 -10.88 -3.36
CA LYS A 6 -7.86 -12.07 -3.94
C LYS A 6 -6.65 -11.60 -4.75
N PRO A 7 -5.46 -12.23 -4.58
CA PRO A 7 -4.31 -11.92 -5.42
C PRO A 7 -4.71 -12.06 -6.89
N LYS A 8 -4.38 -11.06 -7.72
CA LYS A 8 -4.68 -11.04 -9.16
C LYS A 8 -3.98 -12.20 -9.88
N ALA A 9 -4.62 -13.36 -9.92
CA ALA A 9 -4.22 -14.47 -10.79
C ALA A 9 -4.71 -14.15 -12.21
N ASP A 10 -3.81 -13.61 -13.05
CA ASP A 10 -4.02 -13.52 -14.51
C ASP A 10 -3.87 -14.93 -15.10
N LEU A 11 -4.87 -15.77 -14.90
CA LEU A 11 -5.04 -17.03 -15.63
C LEU A 11 -5.91 -16.77 -16.85
N SER A 12 -5.49 -17.26 -18.03
CA SER A 12 -6.29 -17.16 -19.24
C SER A 12 -7.60 -17.93 -19.06
N LYS A 13 -8.67 -17.42 -19.68
CA LYS A 13 -9.99 -18.08 -19.70
C LYS A 13 -10.19 -18.99 -20.92
N SER A 14 -9.18 -19.11 -21.78
CA SER A 14 -9.24 -20.01 -22.94
C SER A 14 -9.22 -21.47 -22.50
N ALA A 15 -9.86 -22.35 -23.27
CA ALA A 15 -9.75 -23.79 -23.05
C ALA A 15 -8.27 -24.24 -23.14
N GLY A 16 -7.88 -25.19 -22.28
CA GLY A 16 -6.53 -25.77 -22.26
C GLY A 16 -5.90 -25.84 -20.87
N VAL A 17 -4.65 -26.27 -20.83
CA VAL A 17 -3.85 -26.37 -19.59
C VAL A 17 -3.27 -25.00 -19.26
N HIS A 18 -3.49 -24.55 -18.03
CA HIS A 18 -2.95 -23.30 -17.51
C HIS A 18 -1.92 -23.56 -16.42
N ARG A 19 -0.87 -22.73 -16.40
CA ARG A 19 0.14 -22.73 -15.33
C ARG A 19 0.07 -21.42 -14.56
N TYR A 20 -0.16 -21.51 -13.26
CA TYR A 20 -0.03 -20.38 -12.35
C TYR A 20 1.20 -20.57 -11.47
N VAL A 21 1.99 -19.51 -11.32
CA VAL A 21 3.14 -19.48 -10.41
C VAL A 21 2.90 -18.35 -9.41
N TRP A 22 2.78 -18.72 -8.14
CA TRP A 22 2.71 -17.74 -7.07
C TRP A 22 4.11 -17.38 -6.60
N ASN A 23 4.39 -16.08 -6.52
CA ASN A 23 5.65 -15.54 -6.01
C ASN A 23 5.70 -15.46 -4.46
N MET A 24 4.74 -16.08 -3.76
CA MET A 24 4.64 -16.07 -2.30
C MET A 24 4.51 -14.68 -1.68
N ARG A 25 3.97 -13.70 -2.42
CA ARG A 25 3.78 -12.32 -1.93
C ARG A 25 2.32 -11.98 -1.69
N HIS A 26 2.11 -11.14 -0.70
CA HIS A 26 0.91 -10.33 -0.57
C HIS A 26 0.84 -9.27 -1.68
N GLU A 27 -0.34 -8.71 -1.89
CA GLU A 27 -0.50 -7.52 -2.73
C GLU A 27 0.20 -6.31 -2.08
N GLY A 28 0.79 -5.48 -2.94
CA GLY A 28 1.35 -4.19 -2.53
C GLY A 28 0.29 -3.11 -2.36
N ALA A 29 0.73 -1.88 -2.17
CA ALA A 29 -0.17 -0.75 -2.03
C ALA A 29 -0.86 -0.38 -3.34
N TRP A 30 -2.07 0.19 -3.23
CA TRP A 30 -2.76 0.78 -4.36
C TRP A 30 -1.93 1.91 -4.99
N ASP A 31 -1.99 2.04 -6.31
CA ASP A 31 -1.37 3.15 -7.06
C ASP A 31 -2.25 3.54 -8.25
N LYS A 32 -2.21 4.84 -8.64
CA LYS A 32 -2.90 5.34 -9.84
C LYS A 32 -2.28 4.78 -11.12
N SER A 33 -0.98 4.49 -11.11
CA SER A 33 -0.29 3.84 -12.22
C SER A 33 -0.51 2.33 -12.20
N ALA A 34 -1.04 1.79 -13.30
CA ALA A 34 -1.30 0.36 -13.45
C ALA A 34 -0.03 -0.51 -13.28
N SER A 35 1.14 -0.01 -13.66
CA SER A 35 2.41 -0.75 -13.54
C SER A 35 2.87 -0.93 -12.09
N ARG A 36 2.42 -0.06 -11.17
CA ARG A 36 2.80 -0.10 -9.74
C ARG A 36 1.68 -0.58 -8.84
N ASN A 37 0.44 -0.52 -9.31
CA ASN A 37 -0.74 -0.83 -8.52
C ASN A 37 -0.71 -2.27 -8.00
N LEU A 38 -0.80 -2.41 -6.67
CA LEU A 38 -0.80 -3.69 -5.95
C LEU A 38 0.47 -4.54 -6.16
N LYS A 39 1.57 -3.93 -6.64
CA LYS A 39 2.85 -4.63 -6.85
C LYS A 39 3.77 -4.51 -5.64
N ASN A 40 4.70 -5.46 -5.52
CA ASN A 40 5.78 -5.47 -4.53
C ASN A 40 5.33 -5.51 -3.05
N GLY A 41 4.31 -6.31 -2.73
CA GLY A 41 3.98 -6.62 -1.34
C GLY A 41 5.01 -7.53 -0.65
N PRO A 42 4.97 -7.64 0.69
CA PRO A 42 5.85 -8.49 1.47
C PRO A 42 5.62 -9.95 1.11
N LEU A 43 6.63 -10.77 1.38
CA LEU A 43 6.45 -12.22 1.38
C LEU A 43 5.45 -12.61 2.47
N VAL A 44 4.77 -13.72 2.25
CA VAL A 44 3.91 -14.32 3.28
C VAL A 44 4.75 -14.98 4.37
N ALA A 45 4.20 -15.11 5.58
CA ALA A 45 4.89 -15.79 6.67
C ALA A 45 4.97 -17.32 6.42
N PRO A 46 5.98 -18.02 6.94
CA PRO A 46 6.03 -19.49 6.92
C PRO A 46 4.78 -20.10 7.56
N GLY A 47 4.20 -21.12 6.93
CA GLY A 47 2.95 -21.72 7.38
C GLY A 47 2.28 -22.61 6.34
N GLU A 48 1.09 -23.10 6.69
CA GLU A 48 0.25 -23.90 5.80
C GLU A 48 -0.62 -22.99 4.93
N TYR A 49 -0.61 -23.21 3.62
CA TYR A 49 -1.37 -22.44 2.64
C TYR A 49 -2.25 -23.34 1.80
N THR A 50 -3.39 -22.79 1.40
CA THR A 50 -4.35 -23.47 0.53
C THR A 50 -4.57 -22.65 -0.73
N PHE A 51 -4.39 -23.29 -1.87
CA PHE A 51 -4.64 -22.77 -3.20
C PHE A 51 -6.03 -23.23 -3.65
N GLU A 52 -6.93 -22.28 -3.87
CA GLU A 52 -8.26 -22.55 -4.43
C GLU A 52 -8.33 -22.06 -5.89
N LEU A 53 -8.68 -22.97 -6.80
CA LEU A 53 -9.04 -22.66 -8.18
C LEU A 53 -10.55 -22.85 -8.34
N LYS A 54 -11.24 -21.78 -8.76
CA LYS A 54 -12.68 -21.82 -9.03
C LYS A 54 -12.91 -21.74 -10.53
N VAL A 55 -13.58 -22.75 -11.09
CA VAL A 55 -13.95 -22.83 -12.51
C VAL A 55 -15.44 -23.09 -12.57
N GLU A 56 -16.19 -22.08 -13.02
CA GLU A 56 -17.66 -22.10 -13.00
C GLU A 56 -18.18 -22.41 -11.59
N GLU A 57 -18.83 -23.56 -11.38
CA GLU A 57 -19.36 -24.00 -10.09
C GLU A 57 -18.39 -24.90 -9.30
N ASN A 58 -17.31 -25.37 -9.93
CA ASN A 58 -16.35 -26.28 -9.32
C ASN A 58 -15.25 -25.53 -8.55
N VAL A 59 -14.88 -26.05 -7.39
CA VAL A 59 -13.75 -25.57 -6.59
C VAL A 59 -12.74 -26.70 -6.44
N TYR A 60 -11.52 -26.46 -6.93
CA TYR A 60 -10.38 -27.34 -6.77
C TYR A 60 -9.45 -26.76 -5.73
N THR A 61 -8.95 -27.60 -4.84
CA THR A 61 -8.16 -27.18 -3.69
C THR A 61 -6.88 -27.99 -3.61
N GLN A 62 -5.76 -27.30 -3.37
CA GLN A 62 -4.47 -27.93 -3.09
C GLN A 62 -3.82 -27.23 -1.90
N SER A 63 -3.23 -27.99 -0.99
CA SER A 63 -2.51 -27.42 0.16
C SER A 63 -1.01 -27.63 0.04
N GLY A 64 -0.25 -26.74 0.67
CA GLY A 64 1.20 -26.82 0.72
C GLY A 64 1.75 -25.97 1.85
N LYS A 65 3.00 -26.27 2.22
CA LYS A 65 3.67 -25.60 3.34
C LYS A 65 4.79 -24.71 2.84
N ILE A 66 4.83 -23.49 3.36
CA ILE A 66 5.98 -22.58 3.22
C ILE A 66 6.84 -22.73 4.46
N LEU A 67 8.12 -23.06 4.25
CA LEU A 67 9.12 -23.18 5.30
C LEU A 67 9.87 -21.87 5.49
N ALA A 68 10.32 -21.62 6.73
CA ALA A 68 11.24 -20.53 7.01
C ALA A 68 12.63 -20.83 6.41
N ASP A 69 13.39 -19.80 6.07
CA ASP A 69 14.80 -19.96 5.71
C ASP A 69 15.58 -20.49 6.94
N PRO A 70 16.26 -21.65 6.85
CA PRO A 70 17.02 -22.21 7.96
C PRO A 70 18.02 -21.22 8.57
N ARG A 71 18.65 -20.37 7.76
CA ARG A 71 19.67 -19.39 8.20
C ARG A 71 19.08 -18.33 9.13
N VAL A 72 17.84 -17.93 8.86
CA VAL A 72 17.10 -16.96 9.67
C VAL A 72 16.73 -17.58 11.02
N THR A 73 16.29 -18.83 11.01
CA THR A 73 15.96 -19.56 12.25
C THR A 73 17.19 -19.88 13.09
N GLU A 74 18.31 -20.21 12.47
CA GLU A 74 19.61 -20.40 13.14
C GLU A 74 20.13 -19.11 13.79
N ALA A 75 19.83 -17.96 13.18
CA ALA A 75 20.12 -16.64 13.76
C ALA A 75 19.16 -16.24 14.90
N GLY A 76 18.24 -17.12 15.32
CA GLY A 76 17.36 -16.93 16.47
C GLY A 76 16.02 -16.26 16.17
N VAL A 77 15.71 -15.96 14.92
CA VAL A 77 14.41 -15.40 14.52
C VAL A 77 13.36 -16.50 14.54
N LYS A 78 12.28 -16.26 15.29
CA LYS A 78 11.17 -17.21 15.45
C LYS A 78 10.10 -16.95 14.39
N ARG A 79 9.29 -17.98 14.09
CA ARG A 79 8.12 -17.83 13.21
C ARG A 79 7.20 -16.67 13.64
N GLN A 80 7.01 -16.50 14.95
CA GLN A 80 6.16 -15.43 15.51
C GLN A 80 6.70 -14.03 15.19
N ASP A 81 8.03 -13.88 15.08
CA ASP A 81 8.68 -12.62 14.75
C ASP A 81 8.39 -12.25 13.28
N ILE A 82 8.53 -13.24 12.38
CA ILE A 82 8.19 -13.10 10.96
C ILE A 82 6.69 -12.80 10.77
N GLU A 83 5.82 -13.46 11.55
CA GLU A 83 4.38 -13.18 11.53
C GLU A 83 4.08 -11.74 11.99
N ALA A 84 4.75 -11.26 13.03
CA ALA A 84 4.63 -9.88 13.50
C ALA A 84 5.10 -8.88 12.44
N GLN A 85 6.22 -9.18 11.76
CA GLN A 85 6.75 -8.39 10.65
C GLN A 85 5.78 -8.32 9.47
N VAL A 86 5.25 -9.45 9.00
CA VAL A 86 4.28 -9.48 7.89
C VAL A 86 3.03 -8.72 8.29
N LYS A 87 2.53 -8.90 9.52
CA LYS A 87 1.36 -8.18 10.03
C LYS A 87 1.57 -6.67 10.05
N LEU A 88 2.72 -6.19 10.50
CA LEU A 88 3.06 -4.77 10.49
C LEU A 88 3.19 -4.25 9.05
N SER A 89 3.83 -5.00 8.16
CA SER A 89 4.01 -4.66 6.75
C SER A 89 2.67 -4.48 6.03
N LEU A 90 1.70 -5.36 6.29
CA LEU A 90 0.35 -5.26 5.73
C LEU A 90 -0.40 -4.02 6.24
N LYS A 91 -0.23 -3.66 7.52
CA LYS A 91 -0.77 -2.41 8.07
C LYS A 91 -0.17 -1.19 7.36
N ILE A 92 1.15 -1.16 7.18
CA ILE A 92 1.85 -0.08 6.48
C ILE A 92 1.40 0.03 5.02
N ILE A 93 1.22 -1.09 4.31
CA ILE A 93 0.69 -1.12 2.93
C ILE A 93 -0.74 -0.58 2.86
N SER A 94 -1.60 -0.94 3.81
CA SER A 94 -2.95 -0.40 3.89
C SER A 94 -2.94 1.11 4.13
N LEU A 95 -2.03 1.59 4.99
CA LEU A 95 -1.84 3.02 5.24
C LEU A 95 -1.36 3.73 3.97
N GLN A 96 -0.33 3.19 3.30
CA GLN A 96 0.21 3.73 2.04
C GLN A 96 -0.87 3.82 0.95
N SER A 97 -1.69 2.77 0.82
CA SER A 97 -2.82 2.75 -0.12
C SER A 97 -3.81 3.86 0.18
N SER A 98 -4.13 4.06 1.46
CA SER A 98 -5.08 5.09 1.90
C SER A 98 -4.53 6.51 1.63
N SER A 99 -3.25 6.75 1.95
CA SER A 99 -2.57 8.03 1.66
C SER A 99 -2.53 8.33 0.16
N LYS A 100 -2.17 7.34 -0.67
CA LYS A 100 -2.15 7.50 -2.14
C LYS A 100 -3.53 7.77 -2.71
N ARG A 101 -4.57 7.09 -2.22
CA ARG A 101 -5.95 7.34 -2.64
C ARG A 101 -6.40 8.76 -2.29
N LEU A 102 -6.10 9.22 -1.08
CA LEU A 102 -6.42 10.60 -0.68
C LEU A 102 -5.71 11.62 -1.58
N ALA A 103 -4.42 11.44 -1.84
CA ALA A 103 -3.67 12.31 -2.75
C ALA A 103 -4.27 12.32 -4.16
N ALA A 104 -4.67 11.15 -4.69
CA ALA A 104 -5.29 11.05 -6.01
C ALA A 104 -6.66 11.76 -6.07
N ILE A 105 -7.46 11.65 -5.00
CA ILE A 105 -8.75 12.34 -4.89
C ILE A 105 -8.54 13.87 -4.89
N ILE A 106 -7.55 14.36 -4.14
CA ILE A 106 -7.24 15.80 -4.08
C ILE A 106 -6.74 16.30 -5.44
N ASP A 107 -5.80 15.58 -6.06
CA ASP A 107 -5.30 15.84 -7.42
C ASP A 107 -6.45 15.95 -8.44
N ASP A 108 -7.37 14.98 -8.45
CA ASP A 108 -8.50 14.97 -9.38
C ASP A 108 -9.51 16.11 -9.10
N ARG A 109 -9.58 16.64 -7.87
CA ARG A 109 -10.36 17.84 -7.54
C ARG A 109 -9.68 19.13 -7.95
N MET A 110 -8.35 19.21 -7.88
CA MET A 110 -7.59 20.40 -8.23
C MET A 110 -7.62 20.66 -9.75
N LYS A 111 -7.48 19.63 -10.58
CA LYS A 111 -7.45 19.74 -12.06
C LYS A 111 -8.55 20.63 -12.69
N PRO A 112 -9.86 20.41 -12.42
CA PRO A 112 -10.89 21.27 -13.01
C PRO A 112 -10.87 22.71 -12.47
N ILE A 113 -10.36 22.94 -11.25
CA ILE A 113 -10.22 24.29 -10.68
C ILE A 113 -9.07 25.02 -11.38
N GLU A 114 -7.92 24.35 -11.52
CA GLU A 114 -6.75 24.85 -12.25
C GLU A 114 -7.12 25.22 -13.70
N ALA A 115 -7.86 24.35 -14.40
CA ALA A 115 -8.33 24.61 -15.76
C ALA A 115 -9.25 25.84 -15.87
N LYS A 116 -10.04 26.14 -14.83
CA LYS A 116 -10.87 27.36 -14.78
C LYS A 116 -10.02 28.60 -14.53
N LEU A 117 -9.06 28.53 -13.60
CA LEU A 117 -8.14 29.62 -13.28
C LEU A 117 -7.31 30.05 -14.48
N LYS A 118 -6.85 29.10 -15.30
CA LYS A 118 -6.14 29.38 -16.58
C LYS A 118 -6.99 30.15 -17.59
N LYS A 119 -8.31 30.01 -17.55
CA LYS A 119 -9.23 30.70 -18.47
C LYS A 119 -9.68 32.06 -17.94
N LYS A 120 -9.87 32.19 -16.63
CA LYS A 120 -10.33 33.41 -15.98
C LYS A 120 -9.87 33.44 -14.53
N ALA A 121 -9.19 34.52 -14.14
CA ALA A 121 -8.84 34.78 -12.76
C ALA A 121 -10.10 34.81 -11.88
N SER A 122 -10.04 34.14 -10.73
CA SER A 122 -11.11 34.10 -9.75
C SER A 122 -10.50 33.84 -8.38
N GLU A 123 -10.57 34.83 -7.50
CA GLU A 123 -10.05 34.74 -6.13
C GLU A 123 -10.63 33.55 -5.36
N LYS A 124 -11.95 33.30 -5.51
CA LYS A 124 -12.62 32.14 -4.90
C LYS A 124 -12.04 30.80 -5.36
N ASN A 125 -11.80 30.64 -6.66
CA ASN A 125 -11.22 29.40 -7.19
C ASN A 125 -9.74 29.27 -6.79
N GLN A 126 -9.02 30.40 -6.71
CA GLN A 126 -7.62 30.43 -6.29
C GLN A 126 -7.50 29.98 -4.83
N ALA A 127 -8.26 30.59 -3.93
CA ALA A 127 -8.27 30.21 -2.51
C ALA A 127 -8.59 28.73 -2.32
N LYS A 128 -9.60 28.20 -3.03
CA LYS A 128 -9.94 26.78 -2.97
C LYS A 128 -8.82 25.87 -3.52
N TYR A 129 -8.14 26.29 -4.58
CA TYR A 129 -7.00 25.55 -5.13
C TYR A 129 -5.86 25.52 -4.12
N ASP A 130 -5.51 26.66 -3.52
CA ASP A 130 -4.42 26.80 -2.56
C ASP A 130 -4.66 25.95 -1.30
N GLU A 131 -5.89 25.90 -0.79
CA GLU A 131 -6.26 25.04 0.35
C GLU A 131 -6.07 23.54 0.03
N LEU A 132 -6.46 23.10 -1.17
CA LEU A 132 -6.27 21.71 -1.61
C LEU A 132 -4.79 21.40 -1.85
N GLU A 133 -4.06 22.31 -2.48
CA GLU A 133 -2.63 22.16 -2.77
C GLU A 133 -1.81 22.04 -1.48
N LYS A 134 -2.16 22.81 -0.45
CA LYS A 134 -1.54 22.72 0.87
C LYS A 134 -1.64 21.31 1.46
N ILE A 135 -2.80 20.68 1.37
CA ILE A 135 -2.98 19.29 1.86
C ILE A 135 -2.22 18.31 0.96
N TYR A 136 -2.30 18.50 -0.36
CA TYR A 136 -1.61 17.65 -1.34
C TYR A 136 -0.09 17.62 -1.08
N HIS A 137 0.53 18.77 -0.84
CA HIS A 137 1.97 18.88 -0.54
C HIS A 137 2.38 18.36 0.85
N GLN A 138 1.43 18.03 1.74
CA GLN A 138 1.71 17.27 2.96
C GLN A 138 1.68 15.75 2.72
N LEU A 139 0.96 15.30 1.69
CA LEU A 139 0.88 13.88 1.30
C LEU A 139 2.02 13.48 0.36
N VAL A 140 2.27 14.29 -0.67
CA VAL A 140 3.14 13.99 -1.81
C VAL A 140 4.42 14.80 -1.74
N THR A 141 5.56 14.13 -1.86
CA THR A 141 6.86 14.80 -1.95
C THR A 141 6.98 15.49 -3.31
N PRO A 142 7.28 16.80 -3.37
CA PRO A 142 7.57 17.49 -4.62
C PRO A 142 8.75 16.85 -5.36
N GLU A 143 8.81 17.02 -6.67
CA GLU A 143 9.98 16.62 -7.46
C GLU A 143 11.19 17.51 -7.13
N GLY A 144 12.39 16.93 -7.08
CA GLY A 144 13.64 17.63 -6.83
C GLY A 144 14.67 16.80 -6.06
N ILE A 145 15.92 17.27 -6.04
CA ILE A 145 17.07 16.50 -5.52
C ILE A 145 17.11 16.47 -3.98
N TYR A 146 16.67 17.55 -3.32
CA TYR A 146 16.76 17.71 -1.87
C TYR A 146 15.40 17.97 -1.21
N MET A 147 14.37 17.30 -1.70
CA MET A 147 13.02 17.47 -1.17
C MET A 147 12.82 16.65 0.11
N ARG A 148 12.23 17.27 1.13
CA ARG A 148 11.83 16.57 2.35
C ARG A 148 10.71 15.59 2.05
N SER A 149 10.95 14.30 2.32
CA SER A 149 9.93 13.25 2.20
C SER A 149 8.65 13.61 2.98
N ARG A 150 7.54 13.66 2.25
CA ARG A 150 6.19 13.86 2.79
C ARG A 150 5.57 12.54 3.21
N LEU A 151 4.31 12.55 3.65
CA LEU A 151 3.71 11.41 4.32
C LEU A 151 3.85 10.09 3.53
N ILE A 152 3.55 10.09 2.23
CA ILE A 152 3.67 8.88 1.40
C ILE A 152 5.12 8.38 1.32
N GLY A 153 6.08 9.30 1.22
CA GLY A 153 7.51 8.98 1.21
C GLY A 153 7.99 8.39 2.53
N GLN A 154 7.53 8.94 3.66
CA GLN A 154 7.84 8.43 5.00
C GLN A 154 7.25 7.04 5.24
N ILE A 155 6.01 6.81 4.82
CA ILE A 155 5.37 5.49 4.86
C ILE A 155 6.15 4.49 3.99
N ASN A 156 6.57 4.90 2.79
CA ASN A 156 7.39 4.05 1.92
C ASN A 156 8.73 3.69 2.56
N TYR A 157 9.40 4.65 3.19
CA TYR A 157 10.63 4.42 3.91
C TYR A 157 10.46 3.41 5.05
N LEU A 158 9.41 3.57 5.86
CA LEU A 158 9.08 2.61 6.91
C LEU A 158 8.86 1.21 6.33
N LEU A 159 8.08 1.08 5.25
CA LEU A 159 7.86 -0.22 4.59
C LEU A 159 9.16 -0.85 4.10
N MET A 160 10.06 -0.06 3.49
CA MET A 160 11.36 -0.53 3.04
C MET A 160 12.25 -1.00 4.18
N MET A 161 12.21 -0.34 5.34
CA MET A 161 12.97 -0.73 6.53
C MET A 161 12.49 -2.08 7.09
N ILE A 162 11.17 -2.29 7.14
CA ILE A 162 10.58 -3.52 7.66
C ILE A 162 10.78 -4.70 6.71
N ASN A 163 10.74 -4.50 5.39
CA ASN A 163 10.78 -5.60 4.42
C ASN A 163 12.18 -6.06 3.97
N ARG A 164 13.28 -5.62 4.60
CA ARG A 164 14.64 -5.96 4.12
C ARG A 164 15.06 -7.40 4.40
N ALA A 165 14.81 -7.87 5.61
CA ALA A 165 15.19 -9.19 6.09
C ALA A 165 14.14 -9.68 7.09
N ASP A 166 14.00 -11.00 7.23
CA ASP A 166 13.14 -11.60 8.23
C ASP A 166 13.68 -11.28 9.63
N GLN A 167 12.87 -10.59 10.44
CA GLN A 167 13.29 -10.04 11.74
C GLN A 167 12.08 -9.74 12.63
N LEU A 168 12.31 -9.61 13.94
CA LEU A 168 11.34 -9.01 14.84
C LEU A 168 11.36 -7.47 14.65
N PRO A 169 10.24 -6.83 14.28
CA PRO A 169 10.20 -5.37 14.24
C PRO A 169 10.37 -4.79 15.64
N GLY A 170 11.30 -3.83 15.79
CA GLY A 170 11.46 -3.07 17.03
C GLY A 170 10.26 -2.15 17.33
N ASN A 171 10.12 -1.73 18.59
CA ASN A 171 9.00 -0.88 19.04
C ASN A 171 8.90 0.43 18.26
N ASP A 172 10.03 1.07 17.94
CA ASP A 172 10.09 2.30 17.15
C ASP A 172 9.33 2.19 15.83
N ALA A 173 9.28 1.00 15.20
CA ALA A 173 8.54 0.80 13.96
C ALA A 173 7.02 0.88 14.16
N TYR A 174 6.52 0.41 15.30
CA TYR A 174 5.11 0.47 15.65
C TYR A 174 4.71 1.90 16.03
N GLU A 175 5.52 2.56 16.85
CA GLU A 175 5.32 3.97 17.21
C GLU A 175 5.31 4.84 15.95
N ARG A 176 6.29 4.64 15.07
CA ARG A 176 6.36 5.37 13.80
C ARG A 176 5.16 5.10 12.91
N TYR A 177 4.66 3.86 12.87
CA TYR A 177 3.43 3.55 12.14
C TYR A 177 2.23 4.33 12.70
N ASP A 178 2.08 4.39 14.02
CA ASP A 178 0.96 5.08 14.66
C ASP A 178 1.03 6.61 14.45
N GLU A 179 2.21 7.21 14.49
CA GLU A 179 2.43 8.63 14.13
C GLU A 179 1.99 8.94 12.69
N LEU A 180 2.42 8.12 11.72
CA LEU A 180 2.10 8.30 10.31
C LEU A 180 0.60 8.08 10.05
N LYS A 181 -0.01 7.13 10.77
CA LYS A 181 -1.46 6.89 10.73
C LYS A 181 -2.23 8.10 11.25
N LEU A 182 -1.84 8.66 12.39
CA LEU A 182 -2.46 9.87 12.94
C LEU A 182 -2.31 11.06 11.97
N SER A 183 -1.13 11.23 11.38
CA SER A 183 -0.89 12.25 10.36
C SER A 183 -1.85 12.12 9.18
N LEU A 184 -2.09 10.90 8.68
CA LEU A 184 -3.08 10.68 7.62
C LEU A 184 -4.51 11.02 8.07
N GLN A 185 -4.88 10.64 9.29
CA GLN A 185 -6.22 10.92 9.83
C GLN A 185 -6.49 12.43 9.92
N ASN A 186 -5.51 13.21 10.36
CA ASN A 186 -5.60 14.67 10.42
C ASN A 186 -5.76 15.28 9.03
N LEU A 187 -4.94 14.87 8.06
CA LEU A 187 -5.05 15.35 6.67
C LEU A 187 -6.38 14.97 6.02
N ALA A 188 -6.90 13.78 6.31
CA ALA A 188 -8.21 13.36 5.84
C ALA A 188 -9.34 14.19 6.47
N ALA A 189 -9.23 14.54 7.75
CA ALA A 189 -10.18 15.43 8.42
C ALA A 189 -10.12 16.86 7.84
N GLU A 190 -8.92 17.42 7.65
CA GLU A 190 -8.71 18.71 6.97
C GLU A 190 -9.37 18.73 5.60
N TYR A 191 -9.12 17.71 4.78
CA TYR A 191 -9.74 17.60 3.46
C TYR A 191 -11.26 17.49 3.51
N ASN A 192 -11.82 16.77 4.47
CA ASN A 192 -13.27 16.64 4.63
C ASN A 192 -13.95 17.97 5.02
N MET A 193 -13.25 18.87 5.71
CA MET A 193 -13.76 20.22 6.02
C MET A 193 -13.81 21.13 4.78
N LEU A 194 -13.05 20.82 3.72
CA LEU A 194 -13.04 21.56 2.45
C LEU A 194 -14.05 21.04 1.41
N LYS A 195 -14.70 19.90 1.69
CA LYS A 195 -15.67 19.27 0.79
C LYS A 195 -17.00 20.02 0.80
#